data_AF-A0AAN4ZGG7-F1
#
_entry.id   AF-A0AAN4ZGG7-F1
#
_cell.length_a   1.000
_cell.length_b   1.000
_cell.length_c   1.000
_cell.angle_alpha   90.00
_cell.angle_beta   90.00
_cell.angle_gamma   90.00
#
_symmetry.space_group_name_H-M   'P 1'
#
loop_
_entity.id
_entity.type
_entity.pdbx_description
1 polymer ?
#
loop_
_entity_poly.entity_id
_entity_poly.type
_entity_poly.pdbx_seq_one_letter_code
_entity_poly.pdbx_strand_id
1 'polypeptide(L)'
;MASIDLSVLISLQPLRSPRKKEENWALVQRAQYYYSEGFFLGVCPEAVVTIARDMCARNRPVLVNLSAPLVPQQYFEPLRTALYYAD
;
A
#
# COMPACT_ATOMS: atom_id res chain seq x y z
N MET A 1 -9.49 9.15 10.95
CA MET A 1 -9.13 8.22 9.85
C MET A 1 -7.71 8.58 9.41
N ALA A 2 -6.69 7.80 9.77
CA ALA A 2 -5.33 8.06 9.30
C ALA A 2 -5.26 7.56 7.85
N SER A 3 -5.40 8.47 6.88
CA SER A 3 -5.29 8.12 5.47
C SER A 3 -3.83 7.84 5.15
N ILE A 4 -3.51 6.62 4.72
CA ILE A 4 -2.23 6.29 4.12
C ILE A 4 -2.30 6.83 2.69
N ASP A 5 -2.05 8.12 2.55
CA ASP A 5 -2.06 8.83 1.28
C ASP A 5 -0.79 8.50 0.45
N LEU A 6 -0.82 8.83 -0.84
CA LEU A 6 0.26 8.70 -1.80
C LEU A 6 1.60 9.23 -1.25
N SER A 7 1.58 10.27 -0.42
CA SER A 7 2.77 10.81 0.26
C SER A 7 3.47 9.80 1.18
N VAL A 8 2.71 8.94 1.88
CA VAL A 8 3.23 7.84 2.71
C VAL A 8 3.81 6.74 1.82
N LEU A 9 3.08 6.31 0.79
CA LEU A 9 3.54 5.28 -0.16
C LEU A 9 4.84 5.69 -0.87
N ILE A 10 4.90 6.91 -1.40
CA ILE A 10 6.08 7.43 -2.09
C ILE A 10 7.27 7.53 -1.12
N SER A 11 7.06 7.87 0.15
CA SER A 11 8.17 7.97 1.11
C SER A 11 8.85 6.63 1.44
N LEU A 12 8.16 5.52 1.21
CA LEU A 12 8.69 4.18 1.44
C LEU A 12 9.56 3.71 0.26
N GLN A 13 9.61 4.46 -0.85
CA GLN A 13 10.51 4.17 -1.97
C GLN A 13 11.99 4.29 -1.54
N PRO A 14 12.89 3.51 -2.18
CA PRO A 14 14.32 3.50 -1.81
C PRO A 14 15.03 4.84 -1.90
N LEU A 15 14.55 5.77 -2.74
CA LEU A 15 15.21 7.04 -3.08
C LEU A 15 14.84 8.21 -2.15
N ARG A 16 14.04 7.98 -1.09
CA ARG A 16 13.55 9.04 -0.20
C ARG A 16 14.40 9.16 1.08
N SER A 17 14.34 10.33 1.71
CA SER A 17 15.12 10.61 2.93
C SER A 17 14.73 9.66 4.07
N PRO A 18 15.70 9.09 4.83
CA PRO A 18 15.44 8.07 5.85
C PRO A 18 14.49 8.55 6.95
N ARG A 19 14.61 9.81 7.39
CA ARG A 19 13.80 10.37 8.48
C ARG A 19 12.30 10.37 8.17
N LYS A 20 11.92 10.72 6.92
CA LYS A 20 10.51 10.70 6.51
C LYS A 20 9.96 9.28 6.43
N LYS A 21 10.81 8.30 6.14
CA LYS A 21 10.43 6.88 6.08
C LYS A 21 10.01 6.35 7.46
N GLU A 22 10.74 6.71 8.51
CA GLU A 22 10.45 6.31 9.89
C GLU A 22 9.14 6.95 10.41
N GLU A 23 8.97 8.25 10.22
CA GLU A 23 7.75 8.98 10.61
C GLU A 23 6.50 8.38 9.96
N ASN A 24 6.60 8.06 8.67
CA ASN A 24 5.51 7.48 7.90
C ASN A 24 5.25 6.02 8.24
N TRP A 25 6.27 5.24 8.57
CA TRP A 25 6.08 3.87 9.08
C TRP A 25 5.35 3.87 10.43
N ALA A 26 5.62 4.84 11.31
CA ALA A 26 4.88 4.99 12.56
C ALA A 26 3.38 5.30 12.34
N LEU A 27 3.00 5.87 11.18
CA LEU A 27 1.60 6.04 10.79
C LEU A 27 0.97 4.71 10.34
N VAL A 28 1.72 3.88 9.63
CA VAL A 28 1.27 2.53 9.24
C VAL A 28 1.03 1.66 10.47
N GLN A 29 1.95 1.67 11.43
CA GLN A 29 1.86 0.86 12.66
C GLN A 29 0.64 1.21 13.53
N ARG A 30 0.19 2.47 13.51
CA ARG A 30 -1.02 2.91 14.24
C ARG A 30 -2.31 2.76 13.43
N ALA A 31 -2.24 2.42 12.14
CA ALA A 31 -3.40 2.28 11.28
C ALA A 31 -4.24 1.07 11.70
N GLN A 32 -5.57 1.25 11.68
CA GLN A 32 -6.54 0.19 11.95
C GLN A 32 -7.08 -0.47 10.67
N TYR A 33 -7.02 0.24 9.55
CA TYR A 33 -7.48 -0.20 8.24
C TYR A 33 -6.48 0.31 7.20
N TYR A 34 -6.25 -0.46 6.15
CA TYR A 34 -5.46 -0.01 5.00
C TYR A 34 -6.34 -0.05 3.76
N TYR A 35 -6.32 1.02 2.99
CA TYR A 35 -7.01 1.12 1.72
C TYR A 35 -6.00 1.56 0.66
N SER A 36 -5.95 0.84 -0.45
CA SER A 36 -5.06 1.14 -1.58
C SER A 36 -5.84 1.22 -2.88
N GLU A 37 -5.55 2.23 -3.68
CA GLU A 37 -6.03 2.32 -5.05
C GLU A 37 -5.11 1.57 -6.02
N GLY A 38 -5.70 0.94 -7.03
CA GLY A 38 -5.00 0.17 -8.05
C GLY A 38 -3.98 0.98 -8.84
N PHE A 39 -4.14 2.31 -8.92
CA PHE A 39 -3.16 3.19 -9.55
C PHE A 39 -1.80 3.19 -8.85
N PHE A 40 -1.74 2.95 -7.53
CA PHE A 40 -0.47 2.92 -6.80
C PHE A 40 0.40 1.71 -7.16
N LEU A 41 -0.19 0.67 -7.74
CA LEU A 41 0.55 -0.50 -8.24
C LEU A 41 1.45 -0.14 -9.42
N GLY A 42 1.15 0.92 -10.16
CA GLY A 42 2.00 1.44 -11.23
C GLY A 42 3.12 2.38 -10.76
N VAL A 43 3.09 2.81 -9.49
CA VAL A 43 4.04 3.77 -8.92
C VAL A 43 5.00 3.11 -7.95
N CYS A 44 4.48 2.32 -7.01
CA CYS A 44 5.28 1.60 -6.01
C CYS A 44 4.54 0.36 -5.50
N PRO A 45 4.52 -0.73 -6.29
CA PRO A 45 3.81 -1.95 -5.91
C PRO A 45 4.41 -2.60 -4.64
N GLU A 46 5.71 -2.48 -4.41
CA GLU A 46 6.38 -3.04 -3.22
C GLU A 46 5.90 -2.39 -1.94
N ALA A 47 5.64 -1.07 -1.94
CA ALA A 47 5.14 -0.37 -0.76
C ALA A 47 3.71 -0.83 -0.42
N VAL A 48 2.85 -0.98 -1.43
CA VAL A 48 1.47 -1.49 -1.24
C VAL A 48 1.49 -2.87 -0.58
N VAL A 49 2.30 -3.79 -1.12
CA VAL A 49 2.40 -5.16 -0.59
C VAL A 49 3.05 -5.19 0.80
N THR A 50 4.04 -4.33 1.06
CA THR A 50 4.72 -4.27 2.37
C THR A 50 3.76 -3.79 3.45
N ILE A 51 2.95 -2.76 3.18
CA ILE A 51 1.94 -2.28 4.11
C ILE A 51 0.85 -3.33 4.30
N ALA A 52 0.33 -3.92 3.21
CA ALA A 52 -0.71 -4.94 3.27
C ALA A 52 -0.27 -6.15 4.12
N ARG A 53 0.97 -6.64 3.94
CA ARG A 53 1.54 -7.73 4.73
C ARG A 53 1.61 -7.39 6.22
N ASP A 54 2.07 -6.19 6.57
CA ASP A 54 2.15 -5.73 7.96
C ASP A 54 0.77 -5.61 8.61
N MET A 55 -0.24 -5.14 7.85
CA MET A 55 -1.62 -5.06 8.31
C MET A 55 -2.21 -6.44 8.57
N CYS A 56 -2.08 -7.39 7.63
CA CYS A 56 -2.52 -8.77 7.82
C CYS A 56 -1.82 -9.44 9.02
N ALA A 57 -0.51 -9.23 9.20
CA ALA A 57 0.23 -9.75 10.34
C ALA A 57 -0.30 -9.24 11.69
N ARG A 58 -0.91 -8.05 11.71
CA ARG A 58 -1.56 -7.43 12.87
C ARG A 58 -3.07 -7.66 12.92
N ASN A 59 -3.59 -8.57 12.09
CA ASN A 59 -5.02 -8.86 11.96
C ASN A 59 -5.86 -7.60 11.69
N ARG A 60 -5.34 -6.73 10.83
CA ARG A 60 -6.00 -5.49 10.41
C ARG A 60 -6.47 -5.62 8.96
N PRO A 61 -7.68 -5.16 8.66
CA PRO A 61 -8.25 -5.30 7.33
C PRO A 61 -7.52 -4.47 6.28
N VAL A 62 -7.41 -5.04 5.08
CA VAL A 62 -6.80 -4.48 3.88
C VAL A 62 -7.82 -4.45 2.76
N LEU A 63 -8.05 -3.26 2.21
CA LEU A 63 -8.97 -3.01 1.11
C LEU A 63 -8.18 -2.56 -0.11
N VAL A 64 -8.49 -3.17 -1.26
CA VAL A 64 -7.86 -2.82 -2.54
C VAL A 64 -8.94 -2.44 -3.54
N ASN A 65 -8.87 -1.23 -4.09
CA ASN A 65 -9.74 -0.76 -5.16
C ASN A 65 -9.09 -1.06 -6.52
N LEU A 66 -9.83 -1.70 -7.44
CA LEU A 66 -9.35 -1.96 -8.80
C LEU A 66 -9.15 -0.68 -9.63
N SER A 67 -9.81 0.42 -9.23
CA SER A 67 -9.74 1.77 -9.81
C SER A 67 -10.22 1.89 -11.27
N ALA A 68 -9.63 1.17 -12.22
CA ALA A 68 -9.96 1.24 -13.64
C ALA A 68 -9.64 -0.08 -14.37
N PRO A 69 -10.29 -0.37 -15.52
CA PRO A 69 -10.01 -1.57 -16.32
C PRO A 69 -8.54 -1.71 -16.75
N LEU A 70 -7.81 -0.60 -16.87
CA LEU A 70 -6.40 -0.57 -17.21
C LEU A 70 -5.52 -1.28 -16.16
N VAL A 71 -5.89 -1.23 -14.89
CA VAL A 71 -5.08 -1.75 -13.78
C VAL A 71 -4.85 -3.26 -13.90
N PRO A 72 -5.89 -4.12 -13.99
CA PRO A 72 -5.67 -5.56 -14.19
C PRO A 72 -5.05 -5.89 -15.55
N GLN A 73 -5.11 -5.01 -16.55
CA GLN A 73 -4.51 -5.24 -17.87
C GLN A 73 -2.99 -4.98 -17.87
N GLN A 74 -2.54 -3.93 -17.17
CA GLN A 74 -1.14 -3.50 -17.19
C GLN A 74 -0.35 -3.88 -15.94
N TYR A 75 -1.02 -4.02 -14.80
CA TYR A 75 -0.41 -4.26 -13.48
C TYR A 75 -0.94 -5.53 -12.84
N PHE A 76 -1.25 -6.55 -13.64
CA PHE A 76 -1.84 -7.80 -13.18
C PHE A 76 -1.03 -8.47 -12.06
N GLU A 77 0.29 -8.61 -12.22
CA GLU A 77 1.12 -9.30 -11.23
C GLU A 77 1.18 -8.58 -9.86
N PRO A 78 1.45 -7.26 -9.82
CA PRO A 78 1.30 -6.48 -8.59
C PRO A 78 -0.10 -6.56 -7.99
N LEU A 79 -1.14 -6.46 -8.82
CA LEU A 79 -2.52 -6.52 -8.37
C LEU A 79 -2.85 -7.86 -7.74
N ARG A 80 -2.48 -8.97 -8.40
CA ARG A 80 -2.65 -10.34 -7.90
C ARG A 80 -1.98 -10.51 -6.54
N THR A 81 -0.78 -9.94 -6.37
CA THR A 81 -0.06 -9.99 -5.10
C THR A 81 -0.75 -9.15 -4.02
N ALA A 82 -1.25 -7.96 -4.35
CA ALA A 82 -1.99 -7.13 -3.40
C ALA A 82 -3.33 -7.78 -3.00
N LEU A 83 -4.05 -8.37 -3.96
CA LEU A 83 -5.32 -9.08 -3.72
C LEU A 83 -5.18 -10.30 -2.83
N TYR A 84 -4.01 -10.95 -2.80
CA TYR A 84 -3.74 -12.05 -1.85
C TYR A 84 -3.88 -11.60 -0.38
N TYR A 85 -3.59 -10.33 -0.10
CA TYR A 85 -3.70 -9.74 1.23
C TYR A 85 -5.01 -8.99 1.46
N ALA A 86 -5.87 -8.86 0.44
CA ALA A 86 -7.12 -8.13 0.57
C ALA A 86 -8.18 -8.98 1.29
N ASP A 87 -8.97 -8.31 2.14
CA ASP A 87 -10.18 -8.85 2.79
C ASP A 87 -11.44 -8.55 1.96
#